data_AF-A0A1B7NLA4-F1
#
_entry.id   AF-A0A1B7NLA4-F1
#
_cell.length_a   1.000
_cell.length_b   1.000
_cell.length_c   1.000
_cell.angle_alpha   90.00
_cell.angle_beta   90.00
_cell.angle_gamma   90.00
#
_symmetry.space_group_name_H-M   'P 1'
#
loop_
_entity.id
_entity.type
_entity.pdbx_description
1 polymer ?
#
loop_
_entity_poly.entity_id
_entity_poly.type
_entity_poly.pdbx_seq_one_letter_code
_entity_poly.pdbx_strand_id
1 'polypeptide(L)'
;MTTVPVSKDTSRNNTAAPCTSIQAADLLVAGKPFLGFPRHSILDLQRTTGVCGGVRHAGSQVSNALVDGKGGSPSDGFSEWFARQLHLGQPFVIQDFEKLPQWDKKVLSIASLIELSTKKDIPIRNCKTGRDLSFTLKKFADAAHRSYREFKNLYARDLQCPEAWMEICKTLLPSEVQWGGSVDLFQWLPSCARSEIVMAYVGSEGS
;
A
#
# COMPACT_ATOMS: atom_id res chain seq x y z
N MET A 1 -15.66 36.57 58.02
CA MET A 1 -16.26 37.10 56.78
C MET A 1 -15.21 37.98 56.13
N THR A 2 -14.56 37.47 55.08
CA THR A 2 -13.50 38.18 54.37
C THR A 2 -13.74 37.95 52.88
N THR A 3 -14.05 39.03 52.18
CA THR A 3 -14.30 39.08 50.74
C THR A 3 -12.98 38.96 49.98
N VAL A 4 -12.96 38.15 48.93
CA VAL A 4 -11.84 38.06 47.97
C VAL A 4 -12.38 38.49 46.59
N PRO A 5 -11.70 39.38 45.86
CA PRO A 5 -12.24 40.02 44.67
C PRO A 5 -12.07 39.18 43.40
N VAL A 6 -12.97 39.43 42.45
CA VAL A 6 -12.96 38.92 41.07
C VAL A 6 -11.75 39.46 40.31
N SER A 7 -10.92 38.58 39.76
CA SER A 7 -9.98 38.92 38.68
C SER A 7 -10.47 38.35 37.36
N LYS A 8 -10.69 39.27 36.40
CA LYS A 8 -10.92 39.03 34.98
C LYS A 8 -9.58 38.62 34.36
N ASP A 9 -9.46 37.39 33.88
CA ASP A 9 -8.38 37.01 32.96
C ASP A 9 -8.90 36.85 31.53
N THR A 10 -8.73 37.95 30.80
CA THR A 10 -8.24 38.09 29.43
C THR A 10 -8.35 36.85 28.51
N SER A 11 -9.30 36.96 27.58
CA SER A 11 -9.41 36.17 26.34
C SER A 11 -8.06 36.06 25.63
N ARG A 12 -7.43 34.87 25.69
CA ARG A 12 -6.36 34.49 24.76
C ARG A 12 -6.99 34.26 23.40
N ASN A 13 -6.77 35.19 22.48
CA ASN A 13 -7.01 34.98 21.07
C ASN A 13 -6.12 33.83 20.57
N ASN A 14 -6.67 32.62 20.52
CA ASN A 14 -6.09 31.51 19.78
C ASN A 14 -6.29 31.79 18.29
N THR A 15 -5.47 32.68 17.73
CA THR A 15 -5.31 32.74 16.28
C THR A 15 -4.53 31.49 15.89
N ALA A 16 -5.24 30.44 15.49
CA ALA A 16 -4.64 29.27 14.86
C ALA A 16 -3.75 29.78 13.73
N ALA A 17 -2.45 29.46 13.80
CA ALA A 17 -1.53 29.75 12.72
C ALA A 17 -2.16 29.20 11.41
N PRO A 18 -2.21 29.99 10.33
CA PRO A 18 -2.76 29.51 9.08
C PRO A 18 -1.97 28.26 8.68
N CYS A 19 -2.68 27.16 8.48
CA CYS A 19 -2.11 25.91 7.98
C CYS A 19 -1.57 26.21 6.58
N THR A 20 -0.29 26.56 6.49
CA THR A 20 0.39 26.78 5.23
C THR A 20 0.48 25.43 4.55
N SER A 21 -0.22 25.28 3.43
CA SER A 21 -0.11 24.12 2.57
C SER A 21 1.35 23.99 2.13
N ILE A 22 2.07 23.04 2.73
CA ILE A 22 3.44 22.72 2.34
C ILE A 22 3.36 22.03 0.98
N GLN A 23 3.97 22.62 -0.05
CA GLN A 23 4.02 21.96 -1.36
C GLN A 23 5.11 20.88 -1.35
N ALA A 24 4.88 19.80 -2.09
CA ALA A 24 5.88 18.74 -2.24
C ALA A 24 7.23 19.26 -2.77
N ALA A 25 7.21 20.31 -3.59
CA ALA A 25 8.41 20.98 -4.07
C ALA A 25 9.24 21.60 -2.93
N ASP A 26 8.60 22.18 -1.92
CA ASP A 26 9.27 22.77 -0.76
C ASP A 26 9.94 21.68 0.10
N LEU A 27 9.31 20.50 0.21
CA LEU A 27 9.88 19.34 0.90
C LEU A 27 11.09 18.75 0.17
N LEU A 28 11.08 18.77 -1.16
CA LEU A 28 12.21 18.33 -1.98
C LEU A 28 13.39 19.31 -1.91
N VAL A 29 13.12 20.61 -1.91
CA VAL A 29 14.13 21.69 -1.77
C VAL A 29 14.73 21.74 -0.38
N ALA A 30 13.95 21.44 0.67
CA ALA A 30 14.42 21.42 2.06
C ALA A 30 15.40 20.27 2.39
N GLY A 31 15.68 19.38 1.44
CA GLY A 31 16.88 18.55 1.48
C GLY A 31 16.99 17.62 2.69
N LYS A 32 16.14 16.60 2.71
CA LYS A 32 16.45 15.19 3.02
C LYS A 32 15.25 14.38 2.50
N PRO A 33 15.47 13.25 1.79
CA PRO A 33 14.35 12.41 1.42
C PRO A 33 13.53 12.07 2.68
N PHE A 34 12.21 12.00 2.49
CA PHE A 34 11.30 11.34 3.42
C PHE A 34 11.98 10.09 3.98
N LEU A 35 12.02 9.96 5.32
CA LEU A 35 12.70 8.92 6.09
C LEU A 35 12.95 7.64 5.26
N GLY A 36 14.21 7.30 5.03
CA GLY A 36 14.56 6.09 4.30
C GLY A 36 14.09 4.86 5.09
N PHE A 37 13.07 4.17 4.57
CA PHE A 37 12.56 2.96 5.20
C PHE A 37 13.47 1.76 4.90
N PRO A 38 13.68 0.84 5.85
CA PRO A 38 14.27 -0.46 5.57
C PRO A 38 13.58 -1.13 4.39
N ARG A 39 14.36 -1.73 3.49
CA ARG A 39 13.85 -2.37 2.27
C ARG A 39 14.26 -3.85 2.28
N HIS A 40 13.30 -4.71 1.99
CA HIS A 40 13.48 -6.15 1.94
C HIS A 40 12.99 -6.68 0.59
N SER A 41 13.81 -7.44 -0.13
CA SER A 41 13.36 -8.11 -1.35
C SER A 41 12.52 -9.34 -0.99
N ILE A 42 11.37 -9.52 -1.63
CA ILE A 42 10.56 -10.73 -1.43
C ILE A 42 11.34 -12.00 -1.78
N LEU A 43 12.23 -11.96 -2.78
CA LEU A 43 13.06 -13.09 -3.17
C LEU A 43 14.03 -13.49 -2.05
N ASP A 44 14.58 -12.52 -1.34
CA ASP A 44 15.46 -12.76 -0.19
C ASP A 44 14.68 -13.36 0.97
N LEU A 45 13.49 -12.81 1.24
CA LEU A 45 12.61 -13.31 2.28
C LEU A 45 12.16 -14.76 2.01
N GLN A 46 11.83 -15.11 0.77
CA GLN A 46 11.50 -16.49 0.41
C GLN A 46 12.67 -17.45 0.67
N ARG A 47 13.91 -17.02 0.43
CA ARG A 47 15.12 -17.82 0.69
C ARG A 47 15.44 -17.98 2.18
N THR A 48 15.24 -16.93 2.97
CA THR A 48 15.63 -16.91 4.39
C THR A 48 14.54 -17.40 5.33
N THR A 49 13.27 -17.33 4.92
CA THR A 49 12.11 -17.68 5.75
C THR A 49 11.27 -18.85 5.20
N GLY A 50 11.62 -19.35 4.01
CA GLY A 50 10.97 -20.53 3.41
C GLY A 50 9.56 -20.30 2.84
N VAL A 51 9.16 -19.06 2.58
CA VAL A 51 7.84 -18.77 1.98
C VAL A 51 7.79 -19.23 0.53
N CYS A 52 7.02 -20.27 0.26
CA CYS A 52 6.47 -20.53 -1.07
C CYS A 52 5.10 -19.84 -1.15
N GLY A 53 4.96 -18.86 -2.04
CA GLY A 53 3.65 -18.28 -2.35
C GLY A 53 2.68 -19.38 -2.74
N GLY A 54 1.56 -19.48 -2.00
CA GLY A 54 0.28 -20.00 -2.47
C GLY A 54 0.15 -21.40 -3.06
N VAL A 55 1.15 -22.29 -3.04
CA VAL A 55 0.98 -23.69 -3.52
C VAL A 55 1.44 -24.69 -2.46
N ARG A 56 0.49 -25.13 -1.64
CA ARG A 56 0.63 -26.42 -0.93
C ARG A 56 0.48 -27.54 -1.96
N HIS A 57 1.59 -27.99 -2.55
CA HIS A 57 1.63 -29.36 -3.02
C HIS A 57 1.82 -30.25 -1.80
N ALA A 58 0.74 -30.91 -1.39
CA ALA A 58 0.81 -32.04 -0.47
C ALA A 58 1.64 -33.15 -1.12
N GLY A 59 2.93 -33.20 -0.80
CA GLY A 59 3.88 -34.18 -1.30
C GLY A 59 4.93 -34.46 -0.23
N SER A 60 4.68 -35.52 0.52
CA SER A 60 5.57 -36.14 1.50
C SER A 60 7.06 -36.14 1.09
N GLN A 61 7.94 -35.60 1.93
CA GLN A 61 9.27 -36.18 2.13
C GLN A 61 9.70 -36.05 3.60
N VAL A 62 9.74 -37.23 4.23
CA VAL A 62 10.48 -37.50 5.46
C VAL A 62 11.97 -37.49 5.10
N SER A 63 12.76 -36.66 5.76
CA SER A 63 14.21 -36.88 5.81
C SER A 63 14.75 -36.52 7.19
N ASN A 64 15.07 -37.57 7.95
CA ASN A 64 15.88 -37.51 9.17
C ASN A 64 17.26 -36.93 8.83
N ALA A 65 17.67 -35.87 9.51
CA ALA A 65 19.07 -35.47 9.60
C ALA A 65 19.35 -34.90 11.00
N LEU A 66 19.89 -35.75 11.86
CA LEU A 66 20.68 -35.35 13.03
C LEU A 66 22.05 -34.89 12.52
N VAL A 67 22.40 -33.61 12.68
CA VAL A 67 23.81 -33.18 12.79
C VAL A 67 23.87 -31.98 13.73
N ASP A 68 24.63 -32.18 14.80
CA ASP A 68 25.04 -31.21 15.82
C ASP A 68 25.97 -30.12 15.26
N GLY A 69 25.87 -28.91 15.82
CA GLY A 69 27.02 -28.02 15.96
C GLY A 69 27.03 -26.75 15.10
N LYS A 70 26.70 -25.62 15.73
CA LYS A 70 27.00 -24.22 15.32
C LYS A 70 26.15 -23.64 14.17
N GLY A 71 24.83 -23.77 14.28
CA GLY A 71 23.88 -23.20 13.30
C GLY A 71 23.50 -21.76 13.63
N GLY A 72 23.62 -20.86 12.65
CA GLY A 72 23.04 -19.53 12.70
C GLY A 72 21.55 -19.57 13.03
N SER A 73 21.04 -18.45 13.53
CA SER A 73 19.67 -18.25 14.01
C SER A 73 18.65 -19.09 13.22
N PRO A 74 17.66 -19.73 13.88
CA PRO A 74 16.64 -20.50 13.19
C PRO A 74 16.03 -19.67 12.06
N SER A 75 15.73 -20.34 10.95
CA SER A 75 14.87 -19.79 9.90
C SER A 75 13.48 -19.57 10.51
N ASP A 76 13.33 -18.50 11.29
CA ASP A 76 12.06 -17.97 11.73
C ASP A 76 11.22 -17.79 10.46
N GLY A 77 10.08 -18.48 10.37
CA GLY A 77 9.20 -18.38 9.21
C GLY A 77 8.75 -16.94 8.98
N PHE A 78 8.21 -16.63 7.79
CA PHE A 78 7.85 -15.25 7.45
C PHE A 78 6.89 -14.60 8.43
N SER A 79 5.97 -15.37 9.00
CA SER A 79 5.06 -14.89 10.05
C SER A 79 5.80 -14.30 11.24
N GLU A 80 6.86 -14.97 11.70
CA GLU A 80 7.67 -14.53 12.84
C GLU A 80 8.58 -13.36 12.45
N TRP A 81 9.17 -13.40 11.25
CA TRP A 81 9.91 -12.26 10.71
C TRP A 81 9.01 -11.01 10.61
N PHE A 82 7.81 -11.16 10.07
CA PHE A 82 6.84 -10.08 9.86
C PHE A 82 6.33 -9.54 11.20
N ALA A 83 5.98 -10.42 12.15
CA ALA A 83 5.60 -10.03 13.50
C ALA A 83 6.71 -9.22 14.18
N ARG A 84 7.97 -9.64 14.05
CA ARG A 84 9.12 -8.90 14.58
C ARG A 84 9.24 -7.52 13.94
N GLN A 85 9.09 -7.40 12.61
CA GLN A 85 9.11 -6.09 11.94
C GLN A 85 7.99 -5.18 12.45
N LEU A 86 6.77 -5.71 12.61
CA LEU A 86 5.65 -4.93 13.16
C LEU A 86 5.92 -4.46 14.60
N HIS A 87 6.51 -5.31 15.45
CA HIS A 87 6.86 -4.93 16.82
C HIS A 87 7.91 -3.83 16.91
N LEU A 88 8.80 -3.70 15.92
CA LEU A 88 9.75 -2.59 15.86
C LEU A 88 9.05 -1.23 15.67
N GLY A 89 7.82 -1.22 15.17
CA GLY A 89 7.01 -0.01 15.00
C GLY A 89 7.54 0.97 13.94
N GLN A 90 8.51 0.55 13.12
CA GLN A 90 9.10 1.34 12.06
C GLN A 90 8.51 0.92 10.71
N PRO A 91 8.09 1.87 9.84
CA PRO A 91 7.65 1.51 8.50
C PRO A 91 8.81 0.89 7.69
N PHE A 92 8.49 -0.12 6.89
CA PHE A 92 9.43 -0.81 6.02
C PHE A 92 8.78 -1.10 4.67
N VAL A 93 9.61 -1.47 3.68
CA VAL A 93 9.18 -1.79 2.32
C VAL A 93 9.53 -3.24 2.02
N ILE A 94 8.54 -4.01 1.56
CA ILE A 94 8.77 -5.27 0.85
C ILE A 94 8.67 -4.96 -0.64
N GLN A 95 9.73 -5.24 -1.39
CA GLN A 95 9.86 -4.91 -2.82
C GLN A 95 10.12 -6.16 -3.66
N ASP A 96 10.25 -5.96 -4.97
CA ASP A 96 10.65 -6.98 -5.96
C ASP A 96 9.59 -8.07 -6.26
N PHE A 97 8.32 -7.82 -5.96
CA PHE A 97 7.23 -8.74 -6.33
C PHE A 97 7.15 -8.95 -7.84
N GLU A 98 7.50 -7.95 -8.64
CA GLU A 98 7.55 -8.01 -10.09
C GLU A 98 8.65 -8.90 -10.67
N LYS A 99 9.58 -9.34 -9.81
CA LYS A 99 10.66 -10.28 -10.16
C LYS A 99 10.27 -11.74 -9.88
N LEU A 100 9.12 -11.98 -9.22
CA LEU A 100 8.63 -13.33 -8.95
C LEU A 100 8.20 -14.02 -10.26
N PRO A 101 8.48 -15.32 -10.45
CA PRO A 101 8.05 -16.06 -11.63
C PRO A 101 6.53 -16.07 -11.85
N GLN A 102 5.76 -15.96 -10.76
CA GLN A 102 4.30 -15.93 -10.77
C GLN A 102 3.74 -14.55 -11.16
N TRP A 103 4.59 -13.52 -11.29
CA TRP A 103 4.14 -12.19 -11.67
C TRP A 103 3.70 -12.16 -13.14
N ASP A 104 2.39 -12.17 -13.37
CA ASP A 104 1.82 -12.06 -14.70
C ASP A 104 1.80 -10.59 -15.15
N LYS A 105 2.81 -10.21 -15.96
CA LYS A 105 2.92 -8.86 -16.53
C LYS A 105 1.80 -8.50 -17.51
N LYS A 106 1.07 -9.48 -18.05
CA LYS A 106 -0.06 -9.20 -18.95
C LYS A 106 -1.29 -8.85 -18.13
N VAL A 107 -1.58 -9.64 -17.09
CA VAL A 107 -2.74 -9.40 -16.23
C VAL A 107 -2.50 -8.21 -15.32
N LEU A 108 -1.36 -8.10 -14.62
CA LEU A 108 -1.03 -6.96 -13.76
C LEU A 108 -0.49 -5.78 -14.58
N SER A 109 -1.29 -5.29 -15.55
CA SER A 109 -0.92 -4.20 -16.46
C SER A 109 -2.03 -3.16 -16.61
N ILE A 110 -1.65 -1.92 -16.94
CA ILE A 110 -2.63 -0.86 -17.24
C ILE A 110 -3.59 -1.25 -18.37
N ALA A 111 -3.12 -2.02 -19.37
CA ALA A 111 -3.95 -2.48 -20.47
C ALA A 111 -5.05 -3.44 -19.99
N SER A 112 -4.68 -4.42 -19.16
CA SER A 112 -5.65 -5.34 -18.55
C SER A 112 -6.61 -4.62 -17.60
N LEU A 113 -6.12 -3.64 -16.82
CA LEU A 113 -7.00 -2.83 -15.97
C LEU A 113 -8.05 -2.08 -16.80
N ILE A 114 -7.65 -1.47 -17.93
CA ILE A 114 -8.59 -0.79 -18.84
C ILE A 114 -9.62 -1.76 -19.40
N GLU A 115 -9.20 -2.97 -19.80
CA GLU A 115 -10.09 -3.99 -20.36
C GLU A 115 -11.11 -4.51 -19.34
N LEU A 116 -10.67 -4.73 -18.10
CA LEU A 116 -11.48 -5.26 -17.00
C LEU A 116 -12.29 -4.18 -16.26
N SER A 117 -12.00 -2.90 -16.50
CA SER A 117 -12.70 -1.78 -15.86
C SER A 117 -13.98 -1.38 -16.58
N THR A 118 -14.78 -0.55 -15.89
CA THR A 118 -15.96 0.07 -16.48
C THR A 118 -15.62 0.89 -17.73
N LYS A 119 -16.48 0.79 -18.75
CA LYS A 119 -16.43 1.64 -19.96
C LYS A 119 -17.08 3.00 -19.75
N LYS A 120 -17.70 3.23 -18.58
CA LYS A 120 -18.30 4.51 -18.21
C LYS A 120 -17.24 5.50 -17.79
N ASP A 121 -17.62 6.77 -17.78
CA ASP A 121 -16.79 7.79 -17.16
C ASP A 121 -16.67 7.54 -15.65
N ILE A 122 -15.46 7.78 -15.15
CA ILE A 122 -15.07 7.70 -13.74
C ILE A 122 -14.59 9.08 -13.28
N PRO A 123 -14.74 9.40 -11.98
CA PRO A 123 -14.18 10.62 -11.41
C PRO A 123 -12.65 10.55 -11.39
N ILE A 124 -12.02 11.56 -11.98
CA ILE A 124 -10.57 11.75 -12.00
C ILE A 124 -10.24 13.04 -11.24
N ARG A 125 -9.62 12.93 -10.08
CA ARG A 125 -9.30 14.08 -9.24
C ARG A 125 -8.06 14.78 -9.76
N ASN A 126 -8.15 16.10 -9.89
CA ASN A 126 -7.01 16.98 -10.13
C ASN A 126 -6.37 17.36 -8.79
N CYS A 127 -5.16 16.86 -8.51
CA CYS A 127 -4.43 17.11 -7.26
C CYS A 127 -4.07 18.58 -7.06
N LYS A 128 -3.98 19.38 -8.13
CA LYS A 128 -3.66 20.82 -8.02
C LYS A 128 -4.86 21.66 -7.63
N THR A 129 -6.03 21.37 -8.20
CA THR A 129 -7.24 22.19 -7.99
C THR A 129 -8.21 21.58 -6.98
N GLY A 130 -8.02 20.31 -6.64
CA GLY A 130 -8.94 19.54 -5.82
C GLY A 130 -10.27 19.23 -6.51
N ARG A 131 -10.45 19.53 -7.80
CA ARG A 131 -11.70 19.28 -8.54
C ARG A 131 -11.67 17.94 -9.27
N ASP A 132 -12.84 17.32 -9.43
CA ASP A 132 -12.99 16.11 -10.23
C ASP A 132 -13.31 16.44 -11.69
N LEU A 133 -12.69 15.68 -12.58
CA LEU A 133 -12.98 15.59 -14.01
C LEU A 133 -13.66 14.25 -14.30
N SER A 134 -14.34 14.15 -15.44
CA SER A 134 -15.06 12.94 -15.86
C SER A 134 -14.44 12.40 -17.14
N PHE A 135 -13.84 11.22 -17.08
CA PHE A 135 -13.25 10.54 -18.25
C PHE A 135 -13.42 9.03 -18.12
N THR A 136 -13.43 8.31 -19.24
CA THR A 136 -13.18 6.87 -19.21
C THR A 136 -11.74 6.59 -18.80
N LEU A 137 -11.50 5.45 -18.14
CA LEU A 137 -10.15 5.05 -17.74
C LEU A 137 -9.20 4.97 -18.93
N LYS A 138 -9.68 4.44 -20.07
CA LYS A 138 -8.92 4.38 -21.31
C LYS A 138 -8.47 5.75 -21.79
N LYS A 139 -9.39 6.73 -21.85
CA LYS A 139 -9.06 8.09 -22.29
C LYS A 139 -8.03 8.73 -21.37
N PHE A 140 -8.19 8.56 -20.06
CA PHE A 140 -7.24 9.07 -19.08
C PHE A 140 -5.85 8.43 -19.25
N ALA A 141 -5.77 7.10 -19.29
CA ALA A 141 -4.51 6.38 -19.42
C ALA A 141 -3.78 6.68 -20.74
N ASP A 142 -4.49 6.71 -21.87
CA ASP A 142 -3.93 7.05 -23.18
C ASP A 142 -3.35 8.47 -23.20
N ALA A 143 -4.06 9.43 -22.59
CA ALA A 143 -3.63 10.82 -22.54
C ALA A 143 -2.46 11.05 -21.57
N ALA A 144 -2.48 10.38 -20.41
CA ALA A 144 -1.38 10.41 -19.45
C ALA A 144 -0.10 9.80 -20.03
N HIS A 145 -0.21 8.69 -20.78
CA HIS A 145 0.92 8.07 -21.47
C HIS A 145 1.57 9.01 -22.50
N ARG A 146 0.76 9.80 -23.21
CA ARG A 146 1.24 10.83 -24.14
C ARG A 146 1.81 12.08 -23.46
N SER A 147 1.78 12.14 -22.13
CA SER A 147 2.34 13.23 -21.33
C SER A 147 1.75 14.60 -21.67
N TYR A 148 0.45 14.64 -22.03
CA TYR A 148 -0.27 15.89 -22.24
C TYR A 148 -0.31 16.70 -20.93
N ARG A 149 -0.03 18.00 -21.03
CA ARG A 149 0.18 18.87 -19.86
C ARG A 149 -1.07 18.93 -18.96
N GLU A 150 -2.23 18.91 -19.57
CA GLU A 150 -3.54 18.93 -18.92
C GLU A 150 -3.89 17.60 -18.22
N PHE A 151 -3.13 16.53 -18.49
CA PHE A 151 -3.26 15.22 -17.87
C PHE A 151 -2.20 14.92 -16.81
N LYS A 152 -1.48 15.95 -16.31
CA LYS A 152 -0.58 15.83 -15.16
C LYS A 152 -1.31 16.12 -13.86
N ASN A 153 -0.84 15.54 -12.74
CA ASN A 153 -1.42 15.72 -11.39
C ASN A 153 -2.89 15.28 -11.34
N LEU A 154 -3.26 14.29 -12.16
CA LEU A 154 -4.57 13.67 -12.17
C LEU A 154 -4.46 12.25 -11.60
N TYR A 155 -5.44 11.84 -10.81
CA TYR A 155 -5.56 10.45 -10.35
C TYR A 155 -7.01 9.95 -10.36
N ALA A 156 -7.17 8.72 -10.83
CA ALA A 156 -8.39 7.93 -10.67
C ALA A 156 -8.40 7.33 -9.25
N ARG A 157 -9.45 7.64 -8.49
CA ARG A 157 -9.65 7.08 -7.14
C ARG A 157 -10.62 5.92 -7.15
N ASP A 158 -10.40 5.05 -6.16
CA ASP A 158 -11.38 4.09 -5.67
C ASP A 158 -11.94 3.22 -6.81
N LEU A 159 -11.08 2.88 -7.79
CA LEU A 159 -11.45 1.92 -8.81
C LEU A 159 -11.56 0.57 -8.14
N GLN A 160 -12.62 -0.15 -8.45
CA GLN A 160 -12.74 -1.53 -8.01
C GLN A 160 -11.58 -2.34 -8.58
N CYS A 161 -10.84 -3.05 -7.72
CA CYS A 161 -9.79 -3.94 -8.17
C CYS A 161 -10.41 -5.11 -8.96
N PRO A 162 -9.94 -5.40 -10.19
CA PRO A 162 -10.45 -6.54 -10.94
C PRO A 162 -10.26 -7.86 -10.19
N GLU A 163 -11.26 -8.75 -10.22
CA GLU A 163 -11.17 -10.06 -9.55
C GLU A 163 -9.94 -10.86 -10.00
N ALA A 164 -9.62 -10.82 -11.29
CA ALA A 164 -8.43 -11.47 -11.85
C ALA A 164 -7.11 -10.98 -11.20
N TRP A 165 -7.04 -9.70 -10.81
CA TRP A 165 -5.88 -9.17 -10.11
C TRP A 165 -5.86 -9.65 -8.67
N MET A 166 -7.01 -9.69 -7.99
CA MET A 166 -7.12 -10.18 -6.63
C MET A 166 -6.69 -11.65 -6.52
N GLU A 167 -7.09 -12.49 -7.47
CA GLU A 167 -6.68 -13.90 -7.51
C GLU A 167 -5.16 -14.04 -7.67
N ILE A 168 -4.54 -13.26 -8.54
CA ILE A 168 -3.08 -13.26 -8.68
C ILE A 168 -2.42 -12.78 -7.38
N CYS A 169 -2.91 -11.70 -6.77
CA CYS A 169 -2.40 -11.20 -5.50
C CYS A 169 -2.49 -12.25 -4.37
N LYS A 170 -3.55 -13.07 -4.31
CA LYS A 170 -3.65 -14.18 -3.33
C LYS A 170 -2.55 -15.24 -3.49
N THR A 171 -2.02 -15.40 -4.71
CA THR A 171 -0.91 -16.33 -4.96
C THR A 171 0.47 -15.70 -4.72
N LEU A 172 0.62 -14.41 -5.03
CA LEU A 172 1.88 -13.66 -4.94
C LEU A 172 2.22 -13.24 -3.51
N LEU A 173 1.23 -12.78 -2.77
CA LEU A 173 1.42 -12.14 -1.48
C LEU A 173 1.49 -13.18 -0.35
N PRO A 174 2.36 -13.02 0.65
CA PRO A 174 2.27 -13.78 1.90
C PRO A 174 0.94 -13.53 2.62
N SER A 175 0.44 -14.52 3.35
CA SER A 175 -0.87 -14.47 4.01
C SER A 175 -1.04 -13.29 4.98
N GLU A 176 0.05 -12.80 5.55
CA GLU A 176 0.11 -11.72 6.53
C GLU A 176 -0.04 -10.34 5.87
N VAL A 177 0.11 -10.23 4.55
CA VAL A 177 -0.08 -8.97 3.81
C VAL A 177 -1.25 -9.03 2.83
N GLN A 178 -2.00 -10.13 2.82
CA GLN A 178 -3.20 -10.29 2.01
C GLN A 178 -4.42 -9.61 2.66
N TRP A 179 -5.33 -9.11 1.83
CA TRP A 179 -6.68 -8.72 2.26
C TRP A 179 -7.45 -9.97 2.73
N GLY A 180 -8.05 -9.92 3.92
CA GLY A 180 -8.62 -11.11 4.57
C GLY A 180 -7.57 -12.13 5.02
N GLY A 181 -6.32 -11.69 5.17
CA GLY A 181 -5.18 -12.51 5.55
C GLY A 181 -5.13 -12.89 7.03
N SER A 182 -4.08 -13.61 7.43
CA SER A 182 -3.94 -14.15 8.79
C SER A 182 -3.86 -13.09 9.89
N VAL A 183 -3.39 -11.89 9.56
CA VAL A 183 -3.27 -10.76 10.50
C VAL A 183 -4.29 -9.65 10.28
N ASP A 184 -5.20 -9.83 9.31
CA ASP A 184 -6.24 -8.85 9.02
C ASP A 184 -7.34 -8.91 10.08
N LEU A 185 -7.37 -7.94 10.99
CA LEU A 185 -8.39 -7.87 12.04
C LEU A 185 -9.78 -7.53 11.48
N PHE A 186 -9.86 -6.88 10.31
CA PHE A 186 -11.15 -6.49 9.70
C PHE A 186 -11.95 -7.72 9.22
N GLN A 187 -11.30 -8.87 8.99
CA GLN A 187 -11.99 -10.10 8.60
C GLN A 187 -13.01 -10.57 9.65
N TRP A 188 -12.82 -10.19 10.92
CA TRP A 188 -13.69 -10.57 12.04
C TRP A 188 -14.85 -9.60 12.27
N LEU A 189 -14.86 -8.45 11.58
CA LEU A 189 -15.94 -7.49 11.68
C LEU A 189 -17.18 -7.96 10.91
N PRO A 190 -18.39 -7.55 11.35
CA PRO A 190 -19.62 -7.76 10.57
C PRO A 190 -19.50 -7.07 9.21
N SER A 191 -20.25 -7.55 8.21
CA SER A 191 -20.16 -7.05 6.82
C SER A 191 -20.29 -5.52 6.74
N CYS A 192 -21.23 -4.93 7.49
CA CYS A 192 -21.45 -3.49 7.52
C CYS A 192 -20.28 -2.63 8.04
N ALA A 193 -19.27 -3.23 8.69
CA ALA A 193 -18.10 -2.55 9.23
C ALA A 193 -16.77 -3.05 8.61
N ARG A 194 -16.84 -4.00 7.68
CA ARG A 194 -15.65 -4.55 7.02
C ARG A 194 -15.21 -3.61 5.90
N SER A 195 -13.90 -3.51 5.68
CA SER A 195 -13.41 -2.91 4.43
C SER A 195 -13.69 -3.87 3.29
N GLU A 196 -14.76 -3.62 2.54
CA GLU A 196 -15.30 -4.57 1.57
C GLU A 196 -14.51 -4.64 0.25
N ILE A 197 -13.61 -3.69 -0.02
CA ILE A 197 -13.09 -3.50 -1.38
C ILE A 197 -11.59 -3.23 -1.40
N VAL A 198 -10.86 -4.08 -2.11
CA VAL A 198 -9.50 -3.79 -2.59
C VAL A 198 -9.63 -2.80 -3.75
N MET A 199 -8.89 -1.69 -3.69
CA MET A 199 -8.96 -0.62 -4.67
C MET A 199 -7.74 -0.60 -5.58
N ALA A 200 -7.95 -0.24 -6.84
CA ALA A 200 -6.90 0.12 -7.77
C ALA A 200 -6.82 1.64 -7.92
N TYR A 201 -5.59 2.15 -8.02
CA TYR A 201 -5.32 3.57 -8.24
C TYR A 201 -4.54 3.73 -9.54
N VAL A 202 -4.92 4.72 -10.34
CA VAL A 202 -4.20 5.09 -11.56
C VAL A 202 -3.85 6.56 -11.47
N GLY A 203 -2.55 6.84 -11.41
CA GLY A 203 -2.00 8.19 -11.32
C GLY A 203 -1.28 8.58 -12.60
N SER A 204 -1.24 9.88 -12.85
CA SER A 204 -0.36 10.50 -13.83
C SER A 204 0.84 11.14 -13.12
N GLU A 205 1.81 11.64 -13.88
CA GLU A 205 2.96 12.34 -13.29
C GLU A 205 2.50 13.47 -12.34
N GLY A 206 2.99 13.43 -11.09
CA GLY A 206 2.69 14.43 -10.06
C GLY A 206 1.37 14.23 -9.30
N SER A 207 0.69 13.10 -9.50
CA SER A 207 -0.49 12.74 -8.72
C SER A 207 -0.17 12.06 -7.40
#